data_AF-A0A511FSM5-F1
#
_entry.id   AF-A0A511FSM5-F1
#
_cell.length_a   1.000
_cell.length_b   1.000
_cell.length_c   1.000
_cell.angle_alpha   90.00
_cell.angle_beta   90.00
_cell.angle_gamma   90.00
#
_symmetry.space_group_name_H-M   'P 1'
#
loop_
_entity.id
_entity.type
_entity.pdbx_description
1 polymer ?
#
loop_
_entity_poly.entity_id
_entity_poly.type
_entity_poly.pdbx_seq_one_letter_code
_entity_poly.pdbx_strand_id
1 'polypeptide(L)'
;MVRTSGFTTRRRESKKGASFEERDHREALGRSRGGYGTKVCVIADGHGKAFGFALAPGQAHELPLAPAMLDSLPAIPLWVVADKGYASNAMRERIWDMGARPAIPAKRRDGPVACPKWGSLHRTGTDIRLRRSENLE
;
A
#
# COMPACT_ATOMS: atom_id res chain seq x y z
N MET A 1 27.12 -55.61 45.34
CA MET A 1 26.20 -54.68 46.04
C MET A 1 26.80 -53.30 45.87
N VAL A 2 26.30 -52.36 45.06
CA VAL A 2 25.07 -51.57 45.25
C VAL A 2 24.60 -51.05 43.88
N ARG A 3 23.27 -51.01 43.69
CA ARG A 3 22.55 -50.39 42.55
C ARG A 3 22.55 -48.86 42.71
N THR A 4 22.68 -48.10 41.62
CA THR A 4 21.91 -46.84 41.46
C THR A 4 21.69 -46.50 39.98
N SER A 5 20.43 -46.17 39.70
CA SER A 5 19.81 -45.84 38.43
C SER A 5 20.23 -44.45 37.91
N GLY A 6 20.69 -44.38 36.66
CA GLY A 6 20.89 -43.13 35.94
C GLY A 6 19.56 -42.55 35.45
N PHE A 7 19.25 -41.34 35.91
CA PHE A 7 18.14 -40.50 35.47
C PHE A 7 18.26 -40.16 33.97
N THR A 8 17.27 -40.51 33.16
CA THR A 8 17.16 -40.07 31.75
C THR A 8 16.52 -38.68 31.68
N THR A 9 17.32 -37.65 31.42
CA THR A 9 16.81 -36.31 31.11
C THR A 9 16.13 -36.32 29.75
N ARG A 10 14.78 -36.26 29.73
CA ARG A 10 14.01 -35.96 28.51
C ARG A 10 14.38 -34.56 28.02
N ARG A 11 15.07 -34.49 26.87
CA ARG A 11 15.26 -33.26 26.11
C ARG A 11 13.87 -32.76 25.67
N ARG A 12 13.39 -31.65 26.23
CA ARG A 12 12.20 -30.97 25.71
C ARG A 12 12.55 -30.42 24.33
N GLU A 13 11.89 -30.94 23.31
CA GLU A 13 11.89 -30.31 21.98
C GLU A 13 11.21 -28.94 22.09
N SER A 14 11.96 -27.90 21.74
CA SER A 14 11.41 -26.57 21.52
C SER A 14 10.51 -26.64 20.29
N LYS A 15 9.20 -26.45 20.48
CA LYS A 15 8.25 -26.29 19.36
C LYS A 15 8.75 -25.13 18.49
N LYS A 16 9.14 -25.45 17.25
CA LYS A 16 9.56 -24.48 16.24
C LYS A 16 8.36 -23.58 15.96
N GLY A 17 8.34 -22.39 16.55
CA GLY A 17 7.36 -21.36 16.21
C GLY A 17 7.47 -21.05 14.71
N ALA A 18 6.33 -20.73 14.08
CA ALA A 18 6.25 -20.39 12.67
C ALA A 18 7.41 -19.47 12.24
N SER A 19 7.94 -19.74 11.04
CA SER A 19 9.04 -18.99 10.45
C SER A 19 8.69 -17.49 10.39
N PHE A 20 9.72 -16.65 10.36
CA PHE A 20 9.54 -15.20 10.35
C PHE A 20 8.69 -14.72 9.16
N GLU A 21 8.80 -15.38 8.01
CA GLU A 21 8.00 -15.11 6.81
C GLU A 21 6.50 -15.41 7.03
N GLU A 22 6.18 -16.49 7.74
CA GLU A 22 4.80 -16.83 8.11
C GLU A 22 4.18 -15.80 9.07
N ARG A 23 4.98 -15.14 9.91
CA ARG A 23 4.51 -14.07 10.80
C ARG A 23 4.29 -12.75 10.06
N ASP A 24 5.22 -12.38 9.17
CA ASP A 24 5.10 -11.18 8.32
C ASP A 24 3.85 -11.26 7.44
N HIS A 25 3.56 -12.44 6.87
CA HIS A 25 2.33 -12.70 6.11
C HIS A 25 1.06 -12.67 6.97
N ARG A 26 1.12 -13.12 8.22
CA ARG A 26 -0.04 -13.16 9.12
C ARG A 26 -0.39 -11.78 9.69
N GLU A 27 0.60 -10.95 9.97
CA GLU A 27 0.43 -9.69 10.70
C GLU A 27 0.40 -8.45 9.78
N ALA A 28 0.68 -8.62 8.49
CA ALA A 28 0.75 -7.55 7.49
C ALA A 28 1.72 -6.39 7.85
N LEU A 29 2.61 -6.61 8.81
CA LEU A 29 3.69 -5.69 9.16
C LEU A 29 4.83 -5.86 8.17
N GLY A 30 5.47 -4.75 7.76
CA GLY A 30 6.65 -4.83 6.89
C GLY A 30 7.87 -4.25 7.59
N ARG A 31 8.99 -4.98 7.58
CA ARG A 31 10.23 -4.55 8.22
C ARG A 31 11.03 -3.52 7.41
N SER A 32 11.07 -2.27 7.85
CA SER A 32 11.98 -1.25 7.33
C SER A 32 13.31 -1.23 8.08
N ARG A 33 14.29 -0.47 7.55
CA ARG A 33 15.58 -0.22 8.22
C ARG A 33 15.41 0.39 9.63
N GLY A 34 14.26 0.97 9.96
CA GLY A 34 13.95 1.56 11.27
C GLY A 34 13.06 0.70 12.19
N GLY A 35 12.58 -0.48 11.76
CA GLY A 35 11.65 -1.30 12.55
C GLY A 35 10.47 -1.83 11.74
N TYR A 36 9.45 -2.38 12.41
CA TYR A 36 8.19 -2.74 11.78
C TYR A 36 7.42 -1.48 11.42
N GLY A 37 6.87 -1.42 10.21
CA GLY A 37 6.01 -0.32 9.79
C GLY A 37 4.86 -0.83 8.94
N THR A 38 3.78 -0.06 8.92
CA THR A 38 2.61 -0.27 8.07
C THR A 38 2.38 0.98 7.24
N LYS A 39 2.11 0.81 5.95
CA LYS A 39 1.69 1.88 5.04
C LYS A 39 0.19 1.86 4.88
N VAL A 40 -0.41 3.05 4.83
CA VAL A 40 -1.83 3.22 4.52
C VAL A 40 -1.95 3.91 3.17
N CYS A 41 -2.65 3.28 2.25
CA CYS A 41 -3.10 3.92 1.02
C CYS A 41 -4.51 4.42 1.24
N VAL A 42 -4.82 5.67 0.91
CA VAL A 42 -6.16 6.24 1.08
C VAL A 42 -6.68 6.76 -0.26
N ILE A 43 -7.94 6.45 -0.55
CA ILE A 43 -8.74 7.06 -1.60
C ILE A 43 -9.74 8.04 -0.97
N ALA A 44 -9.75 9.29 -1.44
CA ALA A 44 -10.70 10.31 -0.98
C ALA A 44 -11.23 11.15 -2.15
N ASP A 45 -12.40 11.78 -2.01
CA ASP A 45 -12.86 12.79 -2.97
C ASP A 45 -12.06 14.11 -2.86
N GLY A 46 -12.32 15.03 -3.79
CA GLY A 46 -11.80 16.40 -3.76
C GLY A 46 -12.15 17.20 -2.49
N HIS A 47 -13.21 16.82 -1.77
CA HIS A 47 -13.64 17.44 -0.50
C HIS A 47 -12.94 16.85 0.73
N GLY A 48 -12.16 15.78 0.58
CA GLY A 48 -11.45 15.10 1.66
C GLY A 48 -12.23 13.97 2.33
N LYS A 49 -13.39 13.56 1.80
CA LYS A 49 -14.12 12.38 2.27
C LYS A 49 -13.43 11.12 1.77
N ALA A 50 -12.92 10.31 2.69
CA ALA A 50 -12.33 9.02 2.36
C ALA A 50 -13.41 8.03 1.89
N PHE A 51 -13.16 7.36 0.76
CA PHE A 51 -13.97 6.23 0.29
C PHE A 51 -13.46 4.89 0.82
N GLY A 52 -12.15 4.78 1.01
CA GLY A 52 -11.53 3.55 1.47
C GLY A 52 -10.03 3.69 1.68
N PHE A 53 -9.49 2.70 2.36
CA PHE A 53 -8.06 2.59 2.59
C PHE A 53 -7.60 1.14 2.44
N ALA A 54 -6.33 0.97 2.08
CA ALA A 54 -5.66 -0.32 2.06
C ALA A 54 -4.42 -0.26 2.95
N LEU A 55 -4.22 -1.29 3.77
CA LEU A 55 -3.02 -1.45 4.57
C LEU A 55 -2.02 -2.31 3.82
N ALA A 56 -0.76 -1.90 3.83
CA ALA A 56 0.34 -2.64 3.26
C ALA A 56 1.46 -2.76 4.28
N PRO A 57 2.22 -3.87 4.29
CA PRO A 57 3.49 -3.94 4.99
C PRO A 57 4.37 -2.73 4.62
N GLY A 58 5.12 -2.15 5.57
CA GLY A 58 5.97 -0.98 5.34
C GLY A 58 6.99 -1.13 4.20
N GLN A 59 7.37 -2.37 3.87
CA GLN A 59 8.22 -2.68 2.71
C GLN A 59 7.46 -2.86 1.40
N ALA A 60 6.15 -3.09 1.46
CA ALA A 60 5.36 -3.31 0.27
C ALA A 60 5.29 -2.05 -0.59
N HIS A 61 5.27 -2.29 -1.89
CA HIS A 61 4.91 -1.27 -2.86
C HIS A 61 3.39 -1.10 -2.84
N GLU A 62 2.95 0.14 -2.89
CA GLU A 62 1.53 0.51 -2.84
C GLU A 62 0.88 0.53 -4.24
N LEU A 63 1.70 0.54 -5.28
CA LEU A 63 1.30 0.49 -6.69
C LEU A 63 0.33 -0.67 -7.03
N PRO A 64 0.51 -1.89 -6.50
CA PRO A 64 -0.43 -3.00 -6.71
C PRO A 64 -1.79 -2.81 -6.03
N LEU A 65 -1.89 -1.98 -4.99
CA LEU A 65 -3.14 -1.77 -4.24
C LEU A 65 -4.05 -0.76 -4.93
N ALA A 66 -3.47 0.26 -5.57
CA ALA A 66 -4.22 1.35 -6.18
C ALA A 66 -5.26 0.92 -7.25
N PRO A 67 -5.00 -0.04 -8.17
CA PRO A 67 -6.00 -0.46 -9.15
C PRO A 67 -7.24 -1.08 -8.49
N ALA A 68 -7.05 -1.97 -7.51
CA ALA A 68 -8.16 -2.59 -6.78
C ALA A 68 -8.99 -1.55 -6.02
N MET A 69 -8.35 -0.53 -5.45
CA MET A 69 -9.05 0.56 -4.79
C MET A 69 -9.83 1.43 -5.79
N LEU A 70 -9.30 1.70 -6.99
CA LEU A 70 -10.01 2.43 -8.05
C LEU A 70 -11.23 1.65 -8.56
N ASP A 71 -11.10 0.34 -8.71
CA ASP A 71 -12.21 -0.54 -9.14
C ASP A 71 -13.36 -0.59 -8.11
N SER A 72 -13.08 -0.27 -6.84
CA SER A 72 -14.08 -0.26 -5.76
C SER A 72 -14.90 1.04 -5.67
N LEU A 73 -14.62 2.02 -6.53
CA LEU A 73 -15.32 3.29 -6.51
C LEU A 73 -16.79 3.12 -6.97
N PRO A 74 -17.75 3.76 -6.29
CA PRO A 74 -19.17 3.65 -6.64
C PRO A 74 -19.52 4.35 -7.97
N ALA A 75 -18.65 5.23 -8.45
CA ALA A 75 -18.79 5.96 -9.70
C ALA A 75 -17.42 6.29 -10.28
N ILE A 76 -17.37 6.45 -11.61
CA ILE A 76 -16.15 6.86 -12.33
C ILE A 76 -15.92 8.35 -12.09
N PRO A 77 -14.76 8.75 -11.52
CA PRO A 77 -14.43 10.17 -11.36
C PRO A 77 -13.97 10.78 -12.68
N LEU A 78 -14.10 12.10 -12.84
CA LEU A 78 -13.54 12.80 -14.01
C LEU A 78 -12.01 12.79 -13.97
N TRP A 79 -11.44 12.88 -12.76
CA TRP A 79 -10.01 12.97 -12.55
C TRP A 79 -9.54 12.03 -11.45
N VAL A 80 -8.40 11.37 -11.68
CA VAL A 80 -7.68 10.63 -10.65
C VAL A 80 -6.37 11.34 -10.39
N VAL A 81 -6.23 11.82 -9.17
CA VAL A 81 -5.07 12.54 -8.66
C VAL A 81 -4.24 11.56 -7.84
N ALA A 82 -2.98 11.35 -8.20
CA ALA A 82 -2.11 10.46 -7.45
C ALA A 82 -0.71 11.03 -7.28
N ASP A 83 -0.05 10.62 -6.21
CA ASP A 83 1.34 10.97 -5.96
C ASP A 83 2.26 10.42 -7.05
N LYS A 84 3.44 11.03 -7.19
CA LYS A 84 4.47 10.62 -8.16
C LYS A 84 4.87 9.14 -8.05
N GLY A 85 4.74 8.56 -6.86
CA GLY A 85 4.99 7.13 -6.66
C GLY A 85 4.08 6.22 -7.49
N TYR A 86 2.90 6.70 -7.90
CA TYR A 86 1.95 6.01 -8.77
C TYR A 86 2.16 6.30 -10.26
N ALA A 87 3.22 7.02 -10.64
CA ALA A 87 3.53 7.34 -12.03
C ALA A 87 4.09 6.13 -12.79
N SER A 88 3.24 5.16 -13.11
CA SER A 88 3.50 4.08 -14.08
C SER A 88 2.59 4.27 -15.30
N ASN A 89 3.06 3.82 -16.47
CA ASN A 89 2.23 3.86 -17.69
C ASN A 89 0.98 3.01 -17.51
N ALA A 90 1.13 1.80 -16.96
CA ALA A 90 0.01 0.91 -16.64
C ALA A 90 -1.05 1.57 -15.73
N MET A 91 -0.64 2.37 -14.74
CA MET A 91 -1.59 3.10 -13.89
C MET A 91 -2.33 4.18 -14.69
N ARG A 92 -1.61 4.93 -15.53
CA ARG A 92 -2.23 5.96 -16.38
C ARG A 92 -3.20 5.33 -17.37
N GLU A 93 -2.81 4.25 -18.04
CA GLU A 93 -3.65 3.48 -18.95
C GLU A 93 -4.91 2.97 -18.24
N ARG A 94 -4.78 2.38 -17.06
CA ARG A 94 -5.94 1.93 -16.28
C ARG A 94 -6.91 3.07 -15.95
N ILE A 95 -6.39 4.25 -15.58
CA ILE A 95 -7.21 5.43 -15.31
C ILE A 95 -7.93 5.90 -16.59
N TRP A 96 -7.27 5.81 -17.74
CA TRP A 96 -7.90 6.10 -19.03
C TRP A 96 -8.98 5.10 -19.41
N ASP A 97 -8.71 3.81 -19.24
CA ASP A 97 -9.62 2.71 -19.58
C ASP A 97 -10.91 2.76 -18.75
N MET A 98 -10.82 3.20 -17.48
CA MET A 98 -12.01 3.42 -16.65
C MET A 98 -12.79 4.69 -17.03
N GLY A 99 -12.29 5.52 -17.95
CA GLY A 99 -12.95 6.75 -18.39
C GLY A 99 -12.56 8.03 -17.62
N ALA A 100 -11.52 7.96 -16.79
CA ALA A 100 -11.03 9.08 -15.99
C ALA A 100 -9.74 9.69 -16.58
N ARG A 101 -9.38 10.91 -16.15
CA ARG A 101 -8.15 11.59 -16.58
C ARG A 101 -7.07 11.50 -15.49
N PRO A 102 -5.85 11.00 -15.79
CA PRO A 102 -4.80 10.89 -14.78
C PRO A 102 -4.08 12.22 -14.55
N ALA A 103 -4.20 12.77 -13.35
CA ALA A 103 -3.42 13.89 -12.85
C ALA A 103 -2.28 13.39 -11.95
N ILE A 104 -1.29 12.69 -12.55
CA ILE A 104 -0.13 12.13 -11.84
C ILE A 104 1.15 12.82 -12.32
N PRO A 105 1.99 13.38 -11.42
CA PRO A 105 3.26 14.00 -11.80
C PRO A 105 4.16 13.08 -12.63
N ALA A 106 4.82 13.62 -13.65
CA ALA A 106 5.78 12.89 -14.48
C ALA A 106 7.01 12.44 -13.67
N LYS A 107 7.61 11.29 -14.01
CA LYS A 107 8.98 11.00 -13.56
C LYS A 107 9.96 11.83 -14.37
N ARG A 108 11.16 12.05 -13.83
CA ARG A 108 12.22 12.86 -14.49
C ARG A 108 12.59 12.34 -15.89
N ARG A 109 12.38 11.05 -16.14
CA ARG A 109 12.67 10.36 -17.40
C ARG A 109 11.49 10.34 -18.37
N ASP A 110 10.30 10.73 -17.92
CA ASP A 110 9.10 10.72 -18.75
C ASP A 110 9.01 12.06 -19.48
N GLY A 111 8.40 12.07 -20.67
CA GLY A 111 8.11 13.31 -21.39
C GLY A 111 7.15 14.22 -20.62
N PRO A 112 7.01 15.50 -21.02
CA PRO A 112 6.05 16.41 -20.40
C PRO A 112 4.64 15.82 -20.45
N VAL A 113 4.02 15.63 -19.29
CA VAL A 113 2.65 15.14 -19.19
C VAL A 113 1.76 16.34 -18.93
N ALA A 114 0.62 16.43 -19.64
CA ALA A 114 -0.40 17.45 -19.41
C ALA A 114 -1.07 17.20 -18.05
N CYS A 115 -0.42 17.62 -16.97
CA CYS A 115 -0.98 17.62 -15.64
C CYS A 115 -1.49 19.04 -15.34
N PRO A 116 -2.82 19.23 -15.14
CA PRO A 116 -3.33 20.52 -14.70
C PRO A 116 -2.68 20.94 -13.39
N LYS A 117 -2.56 22.26 -13.15
CA LYS A 117 -2.02 22.77 -11.88
C LYS A 117 -2.86 22.22 -10.72
N TRP A 118 -2.19 21.54 -9.80
CA TRP A 118 -2.73 20.84 -8.63
C TRP A 118 -3.84 21.61 -7.88
N GLY A 119 -3.70 22.93 -7.75
CA GLY A 119 -4.63 23.77 -6.99
C GLY A 119 -6.04 23.92 -7.58
N SER A 120 -6.23 23.76 -8.90
CA SER A 120 -7.55 23.97 -9.53
C SER A 120 -8.45 22.74 -9.51
N LEU A 121 -7.88 21.54 -9.42
CA LEU A 121 -8.66 20.30 -9.43
C LEU A 121 -9.41 20.07 -8.11
N HIS A 122 -8.79 20.48 -6.99
CA HIS A 122 -9.22 20.25 -5.61
C HIS A 122 -10.61 20.77 -5.23
N ARG A 123 -11.23 21.66 -6.02
CA ARG A 123 -12.46 22.35 -5.62
C ARG A 123 -13.71 21.80 -6.30
N THR A 124 -13.56 20.85 -7.23
CA THR A 124 -14.67 20.46 -8.11
C THR A 124 -15.50 19.28 -7.58
N GLY A 125 -15.02 18.53 -6.59
CA GLY A 125 -15.72 17.35 -6.07
C GLY A 125 -15.87 16.21 -7.08
N THR A 126 -15.24 16.33 -8.25
CA THR A 126 -15.27 15.35 -9.35
C THR A 126 -13.98 14.54 -9.47
N ASP A 127 -13.01 14.82 -8.59
CA ASP A 127 -11.72 14.16 -8.51
C ASP A 127 -11.66 13.18 -7.34
N ILE A 128 -10.87 12.13 -7.53
CA ILE A 128 -10.45 11.18 -6.50
C ILE A 128 -8.95 11.33 -6.27
N ARG A 129 -8.53 11.34 -5.01
CA ARG A 129 -7.13 11.39 -4.59
C ARG A 129 -6.65 10.06 -4.03
N LEU A 130 -5.57 9.55 -4.61
CA LEU A 130 -4.74 8.47 -4.09
C LEU A 130 -3.55 9.08 -3.34
N ARG A 131 -3.52 8.89 -2.02
CA ARG A 131 -2.38 9.27 -1.18
C ARG A 131 -1.71 8.06 -0.54
N ARG A 132 -0.41 8.20 -0.37
CA ARG A 132 0.40 7.33 0.49
C ARG A 132 0.49 7.91 1.88
N SER A 133 0.39 7.07 2.91
CA SER A 133 0.92 7.39 4.24
C SER A 133 2.35 6.91 4.34
N GLU A 134 3.14 7.64 5.12
CA GLU A 134 4.43 7.17 5.58
C GLU A 134 4.22 6.09 6.66
N ASN A 135 5.29 5.35 7.01
CA ASN A 135 5.19 4.24 7.97
C ASN A 135 4.57 4.72 9.29
N LEU A 136 3.54 4.01 9.75
CA LEU A 136 3.11 4.07 11.15
C LEU A 136 4.19 3.37 11.99
N GLU A 137 4.85 4.12 12.87
CA GLU A 137 5.80 3.61 13.88
C GLU A 137 5.08 2.99 15.08
#